data_AF-A0A2D6X353-F1
#
_entry.id   AF-A0A2D6X353-F1
#
_cell.length_a   1.000
_cell.length_b   1.000
_cell.length_c   1.000
_cell.angle_alpha   90.00
_cell.angle_beta   90.00
_cell.angle_gamma   90.00
#
_symmetry.space_group_name_H-M   'P 1'
#
loop_
_entity.id
_entity.type
_entity.pdbx_description
1 polymer ?
#
loop_
_entity_poly.entity_id
_entity_poly.type
_entity_poly.pdbx_seq_one_letter_code
_entity_poly.pdbx_strand_id
1 'polypeptide(L)'
;MLIELYMFFQLVVLGVFISAFFTKQEILWVLTLVLSGVLMMNAYNVETQVYSWNTTIEAYQPEIITHSYPYLMGINMLIFGLTMVLGLFDLFDKYGRKIAEGGP
;
A
#
# COMPACT_ATOMS: atom_id res chain seq x y z
N MET A 1 -2.05 9.81 9.59
CA MET A 1 -3.04 8.70 9.39
C MET A 1 -2.98 7.80 10.60
N LEU A 2 -4.12 7.53 11.25
CA LEU A 2 -4.18 6.59 12.38
C LEU A 2 -3.64 5.22 11.98
N ILE A 3 -2.83 4.61 12.86
CA ILE A 3 -2.20 3.30 12.63
C ILE A 3 -3.23 2.20 12.28
N GLU A 4 -4.40 2.23 12.91
CA GLU A 4 -5.49 1.29 12.62
C GLU A 4 -5.97 1.40 11.17
N LEU A 5 -6.14 2.63 10.69
CA LEU A 5 -6.53 2.91 9.32
C LEU A 5 -5.41 2.54 8.34
N TYR A 6 -4.15 2.78 8.71
CA TYR A 6 -2.99 2.31 7.94
C TYR A 6 -3.03 0.80 7.75
N MET A 7 -3.21 0.05 8.83
CA MET A 7 -3.24 -1.41 8.81
C MET A 7 -4.43 -1.95 8.01
N PHE A 8 -5.59 -1.30 8.10
CA PHE A 8 -6.74 -1.63 7.27
C PHE A 8 -6.41 -1.49 5.78
N PHE A 9 -5.86 -0.35 5.36
CA PHE A 9 -5.47 -0.15 3.96
C PHE A 9 -4.35 -1.11 3.53
N GLN A 10 -3.41 -1.46 4.41
CA GLN A 10 -2.37 -2.45 4.12
C GLN A 10 -2.97 -3.82 3.80
N LEU A 11 -4.00 -4.26 4.55
CA LEU A 11 -4.71 -5.51 4.26
C LEU A 11 -5.47 -5.44 2.94
N VAL A 12 -6.12 -4.30 2.64
CA VAL A 12 -6.78 -4.08 1.35
C VAL A 12 -5.78 -4.18 0.21
N VAL A 13 -4.62 -3.53 0.31
CA VAL A 13 -3.56 -3.57 -0.71
C VAL A 13 -3.08 -5.00 -0.94
N LEU A 14 -2.83 -5.77 0.12
CA LEU A 14 -2.43 -7.17 0.00
C LEU A 14 -3.53 -8.02 -0.67
N GLY A 15 -4.78 -7.83 -0.29
CA GLY A 15 -5.92 -8.53 -0.91
C GLY A 15 -6.04 -8.21 -2.40
N VAL A 16 -6.01 -6.93 -2.77
CA VAL A 16 -6.09 -6.49 -4.17
C VAL A 16 -4.87 -6.97 -4.97
N PHE A 17 -3.67 -6.96 -4.41
CA PHE A 17 -2.46 -7.50 -5.05
C PHE A 17 -2.61 -8.98 -5.39
N ILE A 18 -3.07 -9.78 -4.41
CA ILE A 18 -3.29 -11.22 -4.60
C ILE A 18 -4.37 -11.44 -5.67
N SER A 19 -5.48 -10.69 -5.60
CA SER A 19 -6.53 -10.77 -6.63
C SER A 19 -6.02 -10.36 -8.01
N ALA A 20 -5.16 -9.35 -8.11
CA ALA A 20 -4.53 -8.92 -9.36
C ALA A 20 -3.68 -10.05 -9.96
N PHE A 21 -2.87 -10.72 -9.12
CA PHE A 21 -2.03 -11.84 -9.53
C PHE A 21 -2.83 -12.99 -10.17
N PHE A 22 -3.98 -13.36 -9.60
CA PHE A 22 -4.79 -14.46 -10.12
C PHE A 22 -5.69 -14.09 -11.30
N THR A 23 -6.30 -12.91 -11.25
CA THR A 23 -7.33 -12.51 -12.25
C THR A 23 -6.72 -11.82 -13.46
N LYS A 24 -5.48 -11.30 -13.36
CA LYS A 24 -4.79 -10.54 -14.42
C LYS A 24 -5.61 -9.35 -14.94
N GLN A 25 -6.48 -8.80 -14.10
CA GLN A 25 -7.26 -7.62 -14.41
C GLN A 25 -6.40 -6.37 -14.25
N GLU A 26 -6.41 -5.51 -15.27
CA GLU A 26 -5.52 -4.36 -15.31
C GLU A 26 -5.79 -3.35 -14.20
N ILE A 27 -7.06 -3.14 -13.92
CA ILE A 27 -7.48 -2.21 -12.89
C ILE A 27 -6.97 -2.60 -11.50
N LEU A 28 -6.81 -3.90 -11.22
CA LEU A 28 -6.39 -4.37 -9.90
C LEU A 28 -4.90 -4.13 -9.64
N TRP A 29 -4.03 -4.30 -10.64
CA TRP A 29 -2.62 -3.96 -10.45
C TRP A 29 -2.41 -2.44 -10.41
N VAL A 30 -3.16 -1.65 -11.20
CA VAL A 30 -3.12 -0.18 -11.10
C VAL A 30 -3.55 0.29 -9.71
N LEU A 31 -4.65 -0.25 -9.18
CA LEU A 31 -5.13 0.05 -7.83
C LEU A 31 -4.07 -0.31 -6.78
N THR A 32 -3.46 -1.49 -6.90
CA THR A 32 -2.39 -1.92 -5.98
C THR A 32 -1.20 -0.96 -6.02
N LEU A 33 -0.80 -0.51 -7.21
CA LEU A 33 0.33 0.40 -7.41
C LEU A 33 0.05 1.77 -6.79
N VAL A 34 -1.14 2.34 -7.04
CA VAL A 34 -1.53 3.63 -6.45
C VAL A 34 -1.62 3.54 -4.93
N LEU A 35 -2.31 2.54 -4.41
CA LEU A 35 -2.51 2.40 -2.97
C LEU A 35 -1.20 2.12 -2.22
N SER A 36 -0.32 1.27 -2.76
CA SER A 36 1.01 1.05 -2.18
C SER A 36 1.87 2.32 -2.22
N GLY A 37 1.79 3.12 -3.28
CA GLY A 37 2.45 4.43 -3.34
C GLY A 37 1.94 5.41 -2.27
N VAL A 38 0.62 5.47 -2.05
CA VAL A 38 0.02 6.30 -1.00
C VAL A 38 0.46 5.84 0.39
N LEU A 39 0.44 4.54 0.66
CA LEU A 39 0.88 3.98 1.95
C LEU A 39 2.37 4.24 2.19
N MET A 40 3.21 4.11 1.16
CA MET A 40 4.64 4.42 1.24
C MET A 40 4.88 5.87 1.67
N MET A 41 4.17 6.84 1.10
CA MET A 41 4.29 8.26 1.47
C MET A 41 3.79 8.54 2.89
N ASN A 42 2.74 7.83 3.33
CA ASN A 42 2.14 8.02 4.66
C ASN A 42 2.88 7.28 5.78
N ALA A 43 3.81 6.37 5.47
CA ALA A 43 4.56 5.59 6.46
C ALA A 43 5.42 6.44 7.41
N TYR A 44 5.72 7.69 7.04
CA TYR A 44 6.46 8.64 7.88
C TYR A 44 5.58 9.44 8.83
N ASN A 45 4.27 9.51 8.58
CA ASN A 45 3.31 10.35 9.30
C ASN A 45 2.14 9.49 9.84
N VAL A 46 2.50 8.41 10.53
CA VAL A 46 1.51 7.51 11.16
C VAL A 46 1.23 8.00 12.57
N GLU A 47 -0.04 8.16 12.89
CA GLU A 47 -0.51 8.64 14.18
C GLU A 47 -0.90 7.45 15.06
N THR A 48 -0.41 7.43 16.29
CA THR A 48 -0.78 6.44 17.30
C THR A 48 -1.40 7.13 18.50
N GLN A 49 -2.41 6.48 19.10
CA GLN A 49 -2.96 6.90 20.38
C GLN A 49 -2.14 6.27 21.49
N VAL A 50 -1.61 7.11 22.36
CA VAL A 50 -0.82 6.71 23.52
C VAL A 50 -1.34 7.45 24.74
N TYR A 51 -1.30 6.80 25.90
CA TYR A 51 -1.70 7.43 27.16
C TYR A 51 -0.48 8.08 27.79
N SER A 52 -0.54 9.40 27.98
CA SER A 52 0.50 10.16 28.67
C SER A 52 -0.04 10.71 29.99
N TRP A 53 0.84 10.79 31.00
CA TRP A 53 0.49 11.36 32.30
C TRP A 53 0.41 12.88 32.18
N ASN A 54 -0.74 13.47 32.48
CA ASN A 54 -0.92 14.91 32.51
C ASN A 54 -0.84 15.42 33.96
N THR A 55 0.16 16.26 34.23
CA THR A 55 0.42 16.85 35.56
C THR A 55 -0.63 17.88 36.00
N THR A 56 -1.43 18.42 35.08
CA THR A 56 -2.47 19.44 35.39
C THR A 56 -3.73 18.82 35.96
N ILE A 57 -4.10 17.63 35.47
CA ILE A 57 -5.30 16.89 35.88
C ILE A 57 -4.96 15.66 36.74
N GLU A 58 -3.68 15.43 37.00
CA GLU A 58 -3.15 14.27 37.74
C GLU A 58 -3.74 12.93 37.27
N ALA A 59 -3.85 12.77 35.95
CA ALA A 59 -4.47 11.60 35.34
C ALA A 59 -3.83 11.27 33.99
N TYR A 60 -3.98 10.01 33.57
CA TYR A 60 -3.64 9.59 32.21
C TYR A 60 -4.70 10.07 31.23
N GLN A 61 -4.26 10.73 30.16
CA GLN A 61 -5.13 11.16 29.07
C GLN A 61 -4.62 10.63 27.72
N PRO A 62 -5.51 10.43 26.74
CA PRO A 62 -5.11 10.03 25.40
C PRO A 62 -4.43 11.19 24.67
N GLU A 63 -3.29 10.91 24.06
CA GLU A 63 -2.53 11.83 23.22
C GLU A 63 -2.26 11.17 21.87
N ILE A 64 -2.31 11.96 20.80
CA ILE A 64 -1.99 11.50 19.44
C ILE A 64 -0.56 11.91 19.15
N ILE A 65 0.32 10.92 18.96
CA ILE A 65 1.73 11.14 18.61
C ILE A 65 1.97 10.65 17.19
N THR A 66 2.77 11.40 16.44
CA THR A 66 3.21 11.00 15.09
C THR A 66 4.51 10.21 15.18
N HIS A 67 4.52 9.02 14.59
CA HIS A 67 5.69 8.16 14.46
C HIS A 67 5.99 7.89 12.99
N SER A 68 7.29 7.80 12.68
CA SER A 68 7.75 7.29 11.40
C SER A 68 8.07 5.81 11.50
N TYR A 69 7.54 5.01 10.57
CA TYR A 69 7.77 3.57 10.50
C TYR A 69 8.44 3.19 9.17
N PRO A 70 9.79 3.28 9.06
CA PRO A 70 10.51 3.00 7.82
C PRO A 70 10.29 1.58 7.27
N TYR A 71 10.05 0.60 8.15
CA TYR A 71 9.76 -0.76 7.71
C TYR A 71 8.41 -0.88 6.96
N LEU A 72 7.40 -0.08 7.34
CA LEU A 72 6.12 -0.05 6.62
C LEU A 72 6.30 0.56 5.23
N MET A 73 7.17 1.57 5.09
CA MET A 73 7.57 2.10 3.79
C MET A 73 8.23 1.01 2.94
N GLY A 74 9.20 0.27 3.50
CA GLY A 74 9.90 -0.81 2.79
C GLY A 74 8.98 -1.90 2.27
N ILE A 75 7.98 -2.32 3.06
CA ILE A 75 6.96 -3.29 2.65
C ILE A 75 6.16 -2.76 1.45
N ASN A 76 5.72 -1.50 1.51
CA ASN A 76 4.94 -0.89 0.42
C ASN A 76 5.77 -0.67 -0.83
N MET A 77 7.05 -0.31 -0.69
CA MET A 77 7.99 -0.21 -1.80
C MET A 77 8.20 -1.55 -2.50
N LEU A 78 8.29 -2.64 -1.73
CA LEU A 78 8.40 -4.00 -2.29
C LEU A 78 7.13 -4.39 -3.06
N ILE A 79 5.94 -4.17 -2.49
CA ILE A 79 4.67 -4.44 -3.16
C ILE A 79 4.53 -3.60 -4.44
N PHE A 80 4.91 -2.32 -4.38
CA PHE A 80 4.91 -1.43 -5.53
C PHE A 80 5.80 -1.97 -6.66
N GLY A 81 7.03 -2.37 -6.35
CA GLY A 81 7.97 -2.96 -7.31
C GLY A 81 7.43 -4.25 -7.93
N LEU A 82 6.93 -5.18 -7.11
CA LEU A 82 6.33 -6.42 -7.60
C LEU A 82 5.11 -6.15 -8.50
N THR A 83 4.28 -5.17 -8.15
CA THR A 83 3.11 -4.80 -8.93
C THR A 83 3.51 -4.22 -10.29
N MET A 84 4.56 -3.39 -10.37
CA MET A 84 5.08 -2.91 -11.65
C MET A 84 5.57 -4.06 -12.54
N VAL A 85 6.32 -5.00 -11.95
CA VAL A 85 6.84 -6.16 -12.69
C VAL A 85 5.68 -7.01 -13.24
N LEU A 86 4.68 -7.33 -12.42
CA LEU A 86 3.50 -8.08 -12.84
C LEU A 86 2.70 -7.33 -13.92
N GLY A 87 2.49 -6.02 -13.74
CA GLY A 87 1.78 -5.20 -14.72
C GLY A 87 2.48 -5.20 -16.08
N LEU A 88 3.82 -5.08 -16.10
CA LEU A 88 4.58 -5.18 -17.35
C LEU A 88 4.41 -6.55 -18.00
N PHE A 89 4.56 -7.65 -17.25
CA PHE A 89 4.38 -9.00 -17.80
C PHE A 89 2.98 -9.20 -18.40
N ASP A 90 1.92 -8.79 -17.69
CA ASP A 90 0.55 -8.93 -18.17
C ASP A 90 0.28 -8.06 -19.41
N LEU A 91 0.83 -6.84 -19.47
CA LEU A 91 0.71 -5.97 -20.65
C LEU A 91 1.46 -6.56 -21.86
N PHE A 92 2.67 -7.08 -21.67
CA PHE A 92 3.43 -7.74 -22.73
C PHE A 92 2.71 -8.99 -23.25
N ASP A 93 2.13 -9.82 -22.38
CA ASP A 93 1.39 -11.00 -22.81
C ASP A 93 0.12 -10.63 -23.59
N LYS A 94 -0.63 -9.60 -23.15
CA LYS A 94 -1.88 -9.18 -23.81
C LYS A 94 -1.68 -8.41 -25.11
N TYR A 95 -0.72 -7.48 -25.13
CA TYR A 95 -0.54 -6.54 -26.24
C TYR A 95 0.72 -6.85 -27.07
N GLY A 96 1.78 -7.38 -26.45
CA GLY A 96 3.02 -7.71 -27.15
C GLY A 96 2.89 -8.90 -28.10
N ARG A 97 2.15 -9.95 -27.74
CA ARG A 97 1.91 -11.10 -28.64
C ARG A 97 1.09 -10.73 -29.88
N LYS A 98 0.10 -9.85 -29.72
CA LYS A 98 -0.75 -9.40 -30.84
C LYS A 98 0.04 -8.69 -31.95
N ILE A 99 1.12 -7.98 -31.60
CA ILE A 99 2.00 -7.30 -32.55
C ILE A 99 2.89 -8.32 -33.29
N ALA A 100 3.37 -9.35 -32.59
CA ALA A 100 4.23 -10.40 -33.18
C ALA A 100 3.48 -11.34 -34.13
N GLU A 101 2.18 -11.56 -33.92
CA GLU A 101 1.34 -12.44 -34.75
C GLU A 101 0.70 -11.73 -35.96
N GLY A 102 0.99 -10.45 -36.19
CA GLY A 102 0.44 -9.71 -37.34
C GLY A 102 -1.07 -9.48 -37.27
N GLY A 103 -1.64 -9.36 -36.05
CA GLY A 103 -2.99 -8.84 -35.89
C GLY A 103 -3.09 -7.41 -36.46
N PRO A 104 -4.26 -7.01 -36.99
CA PRO A 104 -4.43 -5.91 -37.94
C PRO A 104 -3.76 -4.59 -37.53
#